data_AF-A0A5C8M460-F1
#
_entry.id   AF-A0A5C8M460-F1
#
_cell.length_a   1.000
_cell.length_b   1.000
_cell.length_c   1.000
_cell.angle_alpha   90.00
_cell.angle_beta   90.00
_cell.angle_gamma   90.00
#
_symmetry.space_group_name_H-M   'P 1'
#
loop_
_entity.id
_entity.type
_entity.pdbx_description
1 polymer ?
#
loop_
_entity_poly.entity_id
_entity_poly.type
_entity_poly.pdbx_seq_one_letter_code
_entity_poly.pdbx_strand_id
1 'polypeptide(L)'
;MQKPQILWRNQTPSRSSLKLGWKQLNRNAKVALIMFSLVYLGFSIYNSLERQSAYSLVLYIVSMSSLTITILHINGFPKDQLVSLMQVLKTENGTLWIGDYQLPDTVRKVVIGRMDIHGPAYLQLAWNQGHQWIFQLDELQQVRHFFRQHAPQIEIVNE
;
A
#
# COMPACT_ATOMS: atom_id res chain seq x y z
N MET A 1 -2.82 -27.04 -9.27
CA MET A 1 -3.00 -25.74 -9.97
C MET A 1 -2.34 -24.67 -9.12
N GLN A 2 -1.26 -24.06 -9.60
CA GLN A 2 -0.55 -22.99 -8.89
C GLN A 2 -1.43 -21.73 -8.90
N LYS A 3 -1.74 -21.21 -7.71
CA LYS A 3 -2.50 -19.95 -7.55
C LYS A 3 -1.70 -18.83 -8.22
N PRO A 4 -2.31 -18.01 -9.10
CA PRO A 4 -1.61 -16.88 -9.69
C PRO A 4 -1.17 -15.94 -8.56
N GLN A 5 0.14 -15.76 -8.42
CA GLN A 5 0.75 -14.79 -7.52
C GLN A 5 0.51 -13.41 -8.10
N ILE A 6 -0.36 -12.65 -7.46
CA ILE A 6 -0.75 -11.32 -7.92
C ILE A 6 0.16 -10.30 -7.28
N LEU A 7 0.80 -9.50 -8.13
CA LEU A 7 1.68 -8.43 -7.74
C LEU A 7 0.86 -7.28 -7.15
N TRP A 8 0.99 -7.05 -5.84
CA TRP A 8 0.57 -5.84 -5.11
C TRP A 8 1.38 -4.59 -5.52
N ARG A 9 1.66 -4.41 -6.83
CA ARG A 9 2.72 -3.50 -7.32
C ARG A 9 2.39 -2.01 -7.14
N ASN A 10 1.12 -1.68 -6.97
CA ASN A 10 0.63 -0.30 -7.05
C ASN A 10 -0.28 -0.01 -5.85
N GLN A 11 0.25 -0.03 -4.63
CA GLN A 11 -0.36 0.70 -3.50
C GLN A 11 0.53 1.88 -3.14
N THR A 12 -0.05 3.04 -2.84
CA THR A 12 0.73 4.13 -2.26
C THR A 12 1.28 3.64 -0.91
N PRO A 13 2.54 3.97 -0.56
CA PRO A 13 3.08 3.59 0.74
C PRO A 13 2.28 4.28 1.86
N SER A 14 1.55 3.48 2.64
CA SER A 14 0.81 3.92 3.82
C SER A 14 1.58 3.64 5.10
N ARG A 15 1.22 4.33 6.19
CA ARG A 15 1.87 4.16 7.50
C ARG A 15 1.67 2.73 8.04
N SER A 16 0.51 2.13 7.81
CA SER A 16 0.22 0.71 8.09
C SER A 16 1.07 -0.22 7.26
N SER A 17 1.25 0.04 5.95
CA SER A 17 2.09 -0.79 5.09
C SER A 17 3.54 -0.80 5.55
N LEU A 18 4.09 0.35 5.95
CA LEU A 18 5.44 0.46 6.48
C LEU A 18 5.58 -0.26 7.83
N LYS A 19 4.59 -0.11 8.71
CA LYS A 19 4.54 -0.80 10.02
C LYS A 19 4.43 -2.31 9.87
N LEU A 20 3.60 -2.78 8.94
CA LEU A 20 3.45 -4.20 8.60
C LEU A 20 4.73 -4.74 7.98
N GLY A 21 5.36 -4.01 7.07
CA GLY A 21 6.62 -4.42 6.44
C GLY A 21 7.74 -4.56 7.44
N TRP A 22 7.84 -3.61 8.38
CA TRP A 22 8.76 -3.72 9.50
C TRP A 22 8.46 -4.94 10.38
N LYS A 23 7.18 -5.27 10.62
CA LYS A 23 6.81 -6.46 11.40
C LYS A 23 7.16 -7.76 10.69
N GLN A 24 6.87 -7.86 9.40
CA GLN A 24 7.03 -9.05 8.57
C GLN A 24 8.48 -9.36 8.19
N LEU A 25 9.36 -8.35 8.16
CA LEU A 25 10.80 -8.57 7.98
C LEU A 25 11.32 -9.57 9.02
N ASN A 26 12.12 -10.55 8.57
CA ASN A 26 12.81 -11.43 9.51
C ASN A 26 13.88 -10.65 10.30
N ARG A 27 14.32 -11.19 11.43
CA ARG A 27 15.30 -10.52 12.31
C ARG A 27 16.58 -10.12 11.57
N ASN A 28 17.09 -10.99 10.71
CA ASN A 28 18.33 -10.75 9.96
C ASN A 28 18.18 -9.61 8.95
N ALA A 29 17.03 -9.52 8.29
CA ALA A 29 16.71 -8.47 7.32
C ALA A 29 16.51 -7.12 8.00
N LYS A 30 15.92 -7.08 9.21
CA LYS A 30 15.86 -5.85 10.02
C LYS A 30 17.27 -5.38 10.40
N VAL A 31 18.12 -6.29 10.88
CA VAL A 31 19.50 -5.97 11.24
C VAL A 31 20.27 -5.49 10.01
N ALA A 32 20.16 -6.18 8.88
CA ALA A 32 20.80 -5.78 7.63
C ALA A 32 20.34 -4.40 7.16
N LEU A 33 19.04 -4.10 7.21
CA LEU A 33 18.49 -2.80 6.83
C LEU A 33 18.99 -1.67 7.75
N ILE A 34 19.05 -1.90 9.06
CA ILE A 34 19.60 -0.94 10.03
C ILE A 34 21.10 -0.74 9.76
N MET A 35 21.88 -1.81 9.66
CA MET A 35 23.33 -1.74 9.46
C MET A 35 23.67 -1.04 8.14
N PHE A 36 22.96 -1.38 7.07
CA PHE A 36 23.14 -0.72 5.78
C PHE A 36 22.80 0.77 5.86
N SER A 37 21.72 1.14 6.56
CA SER A 37 21.34 2.55 6.76
C SER A 37 22.41 3.32 7.54
N LEU A 38 22.98 2.71 8.59
CA LEU A 38 24.04 3.35 9.40
C LEU A 38 25.33 3.54 8.60
N VAL A 39 25.77 2.51 7.87
CA VAL A 39 26.96 2.59 7.02
C VAL A 39 26.77 3.64 5.92
N TYR A 40 25.61 3.64 5.26
CA TYR A 40 25.29 4.62 4.23
C TYR A 40 25.26 6.04 4.79
N LEU A 41 24.67 6.26 5.97
CA LEU A 41 24.62 7.56 6.61
C LEU A 41 26.02 8.06 7.01
N GLY A 42 26.87 7.18 7.55
CA GLY A 42 28.28 7.50 7.82
C GLY A 42 29.05 7.91 6.56
N PHE A 43 28.88 7.15 5.47
CA PHE A 43 29.50 7.46 4.17
C PHE A 43 28.96 8.77 3.56
N SER A 44 27.66 9.04 3.74
CA SER A 44 27.01 10.25 3.23
C SER A 44 27.48 11.50 3.96
N ILE A 45 27.66 11.42 5.30
CA ILE A 45 28.21 12.51 6.11
C ILE A 45 29.67 12.76 5.72
N TYR A 46 30.48 11.71 5.57
CA TYR A 46 31.86 11.83 5.13
C TYR A 46 31.98 12.54 3.77
N ASN A 47 31.22 12.08 2.76
CA ASN A 47 31.20 12.71 1.44
C ASN A 47 30.69 14.14 1.48
N SER A 48 29.67 14.43 2.29
CA SER A 48 29.14 15.78 2.43
C SER A 48 30.15 16.74 3.05
N LEU A 49 30.95 16.26 4.01
CA LEU A 49 32.01 17.03 4.65
C LEU A 49 33.16 17.28 3.65
N GLU A 50 33.55 16.25 2.89
CA GLU A 50 34.59 16.35 1.87
C GLU A 50 34.19 17.34 0.75
N ARG A 51 32.93 17.27 0.30
CA ARG A 51 32.39 18.16 -0.76
C ARG A 51 31.89 19.51 -0.24
N GLN A 52 31.92 19.73 1.08
CA GLN A 52 31.34 20.91 1.76
C GLN A 52 29.93 21.27 1.28
N SER A 53 29.11 20.26 0.95
CA SER A 53 27.82 20.46 0.29
C SER A 53 26.69 19.83 1.08
N ALA A 54 25.96 20.67 1.83
CA ALA A 54 24.76 20.26 2.54
C ALA A 54 23.67 19.72 1.59
N TYR A 55 23.64 20.19 0.34
CA TYR A 55 22.71 19.69 -0.68
C TYR A 55 22.94 18.20 -0.99
N SER A 56 24.21 17.79 -1.09
CA SER A 56 24.55 16.38 -1.32
C SER A 56 24.07 15.48 -0.18
N LEU A 57 24.21 15.94 1.07
CA LEU A 57 23.70 15.22 2.24
C LEU A 57 22.18 15.03 2.19
N VAL A 58 21.44 16.09 1.82
CA VAL A 58 19.98 16.01 1.68
C VAL A 58 19.59 14.98 0.63
N LEU A 59 20.25 14.97 -0.53
CA LEU A 59 19.98 13.99 -1.58
C LEU A 59 20.25 12.55 -1.12
N TYR A 60 21.33 12.31 -0.39
CA TYR A 60 21.64 10.99 0.16
C TYR A 60 20.58 10.53 1.17
N ILE A 61 20.16 11.41 2.08
CA ILE A 61 19.12 11.11 3.08
C ILE A 61 17.80 10.77 2.38
N VAL A 62 17.38 11.58 1.40
CA VAL A 62 16.14 11.35 0.65
C VAL A 62 16.19 10.02 -0.11
N SER A 63 17.30 9.74 -0.78
CA SER A 63 17.51 8.50 -1.54
C SER A 63 17.40 7.26 -0.64
N MET A 64 18.08 7.28 0.52
CA MET A 64 18.04 6.16 1.46
C MET A 64 16.68 6.00 2.14
N SER A 65 16.00 7.10 2.43
CA SER A 65 14.64 7.09 2.97
C SER A 65 13.67 6.48 1.97
N SER A 66 13.75 6.88 0.69
CA SER A 66 12.93 6.33 -0.38
C SER A 66 13.15 4.83 -0.58
N LEU A 67 14.41 4.39 -0.56
CA LEU A 67 14.75 2.96 -0.67
C LEU A 67 14.17 2.17 0.52
N THR A 68 14.32 2.70 1.73
CA THR A 68 13.80 2.07 2.96
C THR A 68 12.28 1.97 2.92
N ILE A 69 11.59 3.05 2.55
CA ILE A 69 10.14 3.09 2.36
C ILE A 69 9.72 2.02 1.33
N THR A 70 10.45 1.91 0.22
CA THR A 70 10.17 0.92 -0.82
C THR A 70 10.33 -0.51 -0.31
N ILE A 71 11.44 -0.81 0.39
CA ILE A 71 11.69 -2.13 0.98
C ILE A 71 10.59 -2.49 1.98
N LEU A 72 10.24 -1.58 2.88
CA LEU A 72 9.18 -1.81 3.86
C LEU A 72 7.81 -1.95 3.20
N HIS A 73 7.51 -1.14 2.20
CA HIS A 73 6.27 -1.23 1.45
C HIS A 73 6.11 -2.60 0.76
N ILE A 74 7.14 -3.06 0.04
CA ILE A 74 7.14 -4.37 -0.63
C ILE A 74 6.99 -5.52 0.37
N ASN A 75 7.57 -5.41 1.56
CA ASN A 75 7.47 -6.44 2.60
C ASN A 75 6.23 -6.27 3.49
N GLY A 76 5.51 -5.15 3.39
CA GLY A 76 4.29 -4.90 4.16
C GLY A 76 3.06 -5.54 3.55
N PHE A 77 3.11 -5.79 2.25
CA PHE A 77 2.12 -6.58 1.54
C PHE A 77 2.66 -7.99 1.34
N PRO A 78 2.14 -8.99 2.08
CA PRO A 78 2.55 -10.37 1.87
C PRO A 78 2.25 -10.75 0.42
N LYS A 79 3.28 -11.18 -0.32
CA LYS A 79 3.16 -11.64 -1.71
C LYS A 79 2.14 -12.78 -1.90
N ASP A 80 1.76 -13.44 -0.80
CA ASP A 80 0.93 -14.64 -0.77
C ASP A 80 -0.37 -14.53 0.03
N GLN A 81 -0.75 -13.35 0.57
CA GLN A 81 -2.08 -13.19 1.23
C GLN A 81 -2.95 -12.20 0.49
N LEU A 82 -4.03 -12.71 -0.10
CA LEU A 82 -5.23 -11.93 -0.41
C LEU A 82 -5.83 -11.49 0.93
N VAL A 83 -5.53 -10.25 1.34
CA VAL A 83 -6.11 -9.64 2.53
C VAL A 83 -7.59 -9.35 2.24
N SER A 84 -8.44 -9.67 3.21
CA SER A 84 -9.88 -9.38 3.14
C SER A 84 -10.11 -7.87 2.99
N LEU A 85 -10.84 -7.46 1.94
CA LEU A 85 -11.16 -6.03 1.78
C LEU A 85 -12.11 -5.55 2.88
N MET A 86 -12.98 -6.44 3.36
CA MET A 86 -13.89 -6.15 4.47
C MET A 86 -13.16 -5.88 5.79
N GLN A 87 -11.97 -6.43 6.01
CA GLN A 87 -11.18 -6.15 7.21
C GLN A 87 -10.57 -4.75 7.22
N VAL A 88 -10.36 -4.16 6.04
CA VAL A 88 -9.77 -2.82 5.92
C VAL A 88 -10.81 -1.73 5.65
N LEU A 89 -12.00 -2.10 5.17
CA LEU A 89 -13.14 -1.21 5.05
C LEU A 89 -13.70 -0.87 6.44
N LYS A 90 -13.70 0.41 6.79
CA LYS A 90 -14.32 0.90 8.03
C LYS A 90 -14.99 2.25 7.80
N THR A 91 -15.97 2.56 8.64
CA THR A 91 -16.63 3.87 8.67
C THR A 91 -16.33 4.49 10.03
N GLU A 92 -15.71 5.67 10.02
CA GLU A 92 -15.33 6.39 11.24
C GLU A 92 -15.79 7.85 11.08
N ASN A 93 -16.61 8.34 12.01
CA ASN A 93 -17.23 9.68 11.98
C ASN A 93 -17.97 9.98 10.66
N GLY A 94 -18.70 9.01 10.12
CA GLY A 94 -19.43 9.16 8.85
C GLY A 94 -18.55 9.20 7.61
N THR A 95 -17.23 9.10 7.77
CA THR A 95 -16.29 9.02 6.66
C THR A 95 -15.88 7.57 6.41
N LEU A 96 -15.83 7.17 5.14
CA LEU A 96 -15.35 5.85 4.75
C LEU A 96 -13.83 5.81 4.69
N TRP A 97 -13.26 4.70 5.14
CA TRP A 97 -11.83 4.43 5.09
C TRP A 97 -11.57 3.07 4.46
N ILE A 98 -10.49 2.98 3.69
CA ILE A 98 -9.92 1.72 3.19
C ILE A 98 -8.50 1.62 3.75
N GLY A 99 -8.34 0.84 4.83
CA GLY A 99 -7.10 0.77 5.59
C GLY A 99 -6.80 2.12 6.26
N ASP A 100 -5.71 2.76 5.83
CA ASP A 100 -5.32 4.10 6.30
C ASP A 100 -5.84 5.23 5.41
N TYR A 101 -6.50 4.90 4.29
CA TYR A 101 -6.92 5.90 3.32
C TYR A 101 -8.34 6.34 3.57
N GLN A 102 -8.51 7.62 3.90
CA GLN A 102 -9.81 8.28 3.94
C GLN A 102 -10.34 8.42 2.51
N LEU A 103 -11.58 8.01 2.26
CA LEU A 103 -12.28 8.33 1.01
C LEU A 103 -12.74 9.79 1.06
N PRO A 104 -12.33 10.62 0.07
CA PRO A 104 -12.90 11.95 -0.07
C PRO A 104 -14.40 11.89 -0.40
N ASP A 105 -15.18 12.84 0.10
CA ASP A 105 -16.61 12.97 -0.23
C ASP A 105 -16.86 13.29 -1.73
N THR A 106 -15.81 13.68 -2.45
CA THR A 106 -15.84 13.92 -3.90
C THR A 106 -15.85 12.62 -4.73
N VAL A 107 -15.61 11.47 -4.10
CA VAL A 107 -15.60 10.18 -4.79
C VAL A 107 -17.04 9.76 -5.09
N ARG A 108 -17.40 9.79 -6.37
CA ARG A 108 -18.74 9.42 -6.84
C ARG A 108 -18.78 8.08 -7.56
N LYS A 109 -17.63 7.47 -7.87
CA LYS A 109 -17.54 6.23 -8.63
C LYS A 109 -16.52 5.27 -8.03
N VAL A 110 -16.94 4.03 -7.86
CA VAL A 110 -16.09 2.87 -7.55
C VAL A 110 -16.23 1.87 -8.69
N VAL A 111 -15.12 1.42 -9.24
CA VAL A 111 -15.11 0.27 -10.16
C VAL A 111 -14.83 -0.97 -9.33
N ILE A 112 -15.73 -1.95 -9.42
CA ILE A 112 -15.55 -3.26 -8.80
C ILE A 112 -15.62 -4.31 -9.91
N GLY A 113 -14.49 -4.92 -10.20
CA GLY A 113 -14.39 -5.90 -11.27
C GLY A 113 -13.75 -7.20 -10.85
N ARG A 114 -13.66 -8.13 -11.81
CA ARG A 114 -12.92 -9.39 -11.67
C ARG A 114 -11.73 -9.39 -12.61
N MET A 115 -10.57 -9.83 -12.14
CA MET A 115 -9.40 -9.94 -13.03
C MET A 115 -9.58 -11.03 -14.10
N ASP A 116 -10.35 -12.08 -13.79
CA ASP A 116 -10.68 -13.19 -14.70
C ASP A 116 -11.95 -13.91 -14.21
N ILE A 117 -12.51 -14.86 -14.98
CA ILE A 117 -13.76 -15.60 -14.67
C ILE A 117 -13.69 -16.28 -13.29
N HIS A 118 -12.51 -16.77 -12.92
CA HIS A 118 -12.20 -17.35 -11.60
C HIS A 118 -11.11 -16.58 -10.84
N GLY A 119 -10.76 -15.38 -11.32
CA GLY A 119 -9.75 -14.52 -10.71
C GLY A 119 -10.29 -13.79 -9.48
N PRO A 120 -9.41 -13.20 -8.66
CA PRO A 120 -9.84 -12.37 -7.54
C PRO A 120 -10.55 -11.11 -8.04
N ALA A 121 -11.36 -10.56 -7.15
CA ALA A 121 -12.01 -9.29 -7.38
C ALA A 121 -11.04 -8.14 -7.11
N TYR A 122 -11.27 -7.02 -7.77
CA TYR A 122 -10.54 -5.79 -7.49
C TYR A 122 -11.51 -4.64 -7.30
N LEU A 123 -11.08 -3.69 -6.46
CA LEU A 123 -11.73 -2.41 -6.26
C LEU A 123 -10.77 -1.32 -6.73
N GLN A 124 -11.24 -0.47 -7.62
CA GLN A 124 -10.50 0.68 -8.13
C GLN A 124 -11.34 1.94 -7.90
N LEU A 125 -10.69 2.99 -7.43
CA LEU A 125 -11.35 4.27 -7.19
C LEU A 125 -10.82 5.30 -8.17
N ALA A 126 -11.70 6.14 -8.73
CA ALA A 126 -11.28 7.14 -9.72
C ALA A 126 -10.19 8.11 -9.21
N TRP A 127 -10.13 8.33 -7.89
CA TRP A 127 -9.19 9.25 -7.25
C TRP A 127 -7.82 8.66 -6.93
N ASN A 128 -7.68 7.33 -6.95
CA ASN A 128 -6.46 6.67 -6.49
C ASN A 128 -5.46 6.40 -7.61
N GLN A 129 -5.49 7.14 -8.73
CA GLN A 129 -4.54 7.01 -9.83
C GLN A 129 -4.43 5.59 -10.43
N GLY A 130 -5.51 4.81 -10.40
CA GLY A 130 -5.52 3.45 -10.95
C GLY A 130 -4.91 2.39 -10.02
N HIS A 131 -4.73 2.71 -8.74
CA HIS A 131 -4.35 1.73 -7.75
C HIS A 131 -5.54 0.77 -7.52
N GLN A 132 -5.26 -0.52 -7.33
CA GLN A 132 -6.30 -1.53 -7.19
C GLN A 132 -6.17 -2.23 -5.85
N TRP A 133 -7.27 -2.34 -5.11
CA TRP A 133 -7.36 -3.21 -3.95
C TRP A 133 -7.89 -4.55 -4.41
N ILE A 134 -7.05 -5.58 -4.34
CA ILE A 134 -7.37 -6.93 -4.82
C ILE A 134 -7.78 -7.76 -3.62
N PHE A 135 -8.89 -8.49 -3.74
CA PHE A 135 -9.51 -9.22 -2.65
C PHE A 135 -10.21 -10.49 -3.14
N GLN A 136 -10.65 -11.33 -2.21
CA GLN A 136 -11.21 -12.62 -2.56
C GLN A 136 -12.61 -12.46 -3.20
N LEU A 137 -12.91 -13.30 -4.19
CA LEU A 137 -14.13 -13.17 -5.00
C LEU A 137 -15.42 -13.39 -4.19
N ASP A 138 -15.35 -14.20 -3.15
CA ASP A 138 -16.43 -14.47 -2.19
C ASP A 138 -16.87 -13.21 -1.42
N GLU A 139 -15.96 -12.28 -1.18
CA GLU A 139 -16.26 -11.02 -0.48
C GLU A 139 -16.91 -9.97 -1.39
N LEU A 140 -16.98 -10.20 -2.71
CA LEU A 140 -17.50 -9.24 -3.70
C LEU A 140 -18.88 -8.69 -3.33
N GLN A 141 -19.79 -9.57 -2.88
CA GLN A 141 -21.14 -9.14 -2.50
C GLN A 141 -21.16 -8.34 -1.20
N GLN A 142 -20.29 -8.69 -0.24
CA GLN A 142 -20.18 -7.98 1.03
C GLN A 142 -19.63 -6.56 0.82
N VAL A 143 -18.60 -6.43 -0.02
CA VAL A 143 -18.01 -5.13 -0.39
C VAL A 143 -19.07 -4.26 -1.08
N ARG A 144 -19.84 -4.81 -2.02
CA ARG A 144 -20.94 -4.09 -2.67
C ARG A 144 -22.00 -3.62 -1.67
N HIS A 145 -22.38 -4.49 -0.74
CA HIS A 145 -23.36 -4.17 0.28
C HIS A 145 -22.86 -3.05 1.20
N PHE A 146 -21.59 -3.10 1.60
CA PHE A 146 -20.95 -2.07 2.42
C PHE A 146 -21.03 -0.69 1.78
N PHE A 147 -20.67 -0.55 0.50
CA PHE A 147 -20.79 0.73 -0.22
C PHE A 147 -22.23 1.18 -0.39
N ARG A 148 -23.18 0.27 -0.67
CA ARG A 148 -24.60 0.64 -0.75
C ARG A 148 -25.18 1.13 0.58
N GLN A 149 -24.72 0.56 1.69
CA GLN A 149 -25.22 0.90 3.02
C GLN A 149 -24.59 2.20 3.55
N HIS A 150 -23.30 2.39 3.37
CA HIS A 150 -22.55 3.50 3.98
C HIS A 150 -22.22 4.65 3.02
N ALA A 151 -22.34 4.41 1.71
CA ALA A 151 -22.03 5.38 0.67
C ALA A 151 -23.00 5.27 -0.53
N PRO A 152 -24.32 5.32 -0.33
CA PRO A 152 -25.31 5.13 -1.39
C PRO A 152 -25.17 6.10 -2.56
N GLN A 153 -24.55 7.27 -2.33
CA GLN A 153 -24.23 8.27 -3.35
C GLN A 153 -23.12 7.84 -4.32
N ILE A 154 -22.39 6.76 -4.02
CA ILE A 154 -21.30 6.27 -4.87
C ILE A 154 -21.84 5.25 -5.87
N GLU A 155 -21.63 5.55 -7.15
CA GLU A 155 -21.95 4.65 -8.24
C GLU A 155 -20.96 3.46 -8.27
N ILE A 156 -21.50 2.25 -8.23
CA ILE A 156 -20.71 1.01 -8.35
C ILE A 156 -20.76 0.57 -9.82
N VAL A 157 -19.65 0.76 -10.53
CA VAL A 157 -19.44 0.28 -11.90
C VAL A 157 -18.90 -1.15 -11.84
N ASN A 158 -19.48 -2.07 -12.60
CA ASN A 158 -19.03 -3.46 -12.66
C ASN A 158 -18.25 -3.71 -13.94
N GLU A 159 -17.05 -4.28 -13.82
CA GLU A 159 -16.20 -4.72 -14.94
C GLU A 159 -15.91 -6.23 -14.90
#